data_AF-A0A7J8GLE9-F1
#
_entry.id   AF-A0A7J8GLE9-F1
#
_cell.length_a   1.000
_cell.length_b   1.000
_cell.length_c   1.000
_cell.angle_alpha   90.00
_cell.angle_beta   90.00
_cell.angle_gamma   90.00
#
_symmetry.space_group_name_H-M   'P 1'
#
loop_
_entity.id
_entity.type
_entity.pdbx_description
1 polymer ?
#
loop_
_entity_poly.entity_id
_entity_poly.type
_entity_poly.pdbx_seq_one_letter_code
_entity_poly.pdbx_strand_id
1 'polypeptide(L)'
;MPLLLECARVRGPEYLTQMWHFMCDALIKAIGTEPDSDVLSEIMHSFAKCIEVMGDGCLNNEHFEELGGILKAKLEEHFKNQELRQVKRQDEDYDEQVEESLQDEDDNDVYILTKVSDILHSIFSSYKEKVLPWFEQLLPLIVNLICPHRPWPDRQWGLCIFDDVIEHCSPASFKYAEYFLRPMLQYVCDSSPEVRQAAAYGLGVMAQYGGDNYRPFCTEALPLLVRVIQSVDSKTKENVNATENCISAVGKIMKFKPDCVNVEEVLPHWLSWLPLHEDKEEAVQTFSYLCDLIESNHPIVLGPNNTNLPKIFSIIAEGEMHEAIKHEDPCAKRLANVVRQVQTSGGLWTECIAHLSPEHQAAIQELLNSA
;
A
#
# COMPACT_ATOMS: atom_id res chain seq x y z
N MET A 1 18.21 -15.20 -8.01
CA MET A 1 18.50 -14.28 -9.13
C MET A 1 18.68 -12.82 -8.72
N PRO A 2 17.74 -12.15 -8.02
CA PRO A 2 17.88 -10.73 -7.67
C PRO A 2 19.13 -10.40 -6.85
N LEU A 3 19.48 -11.23 -5.85
CA LEU A 3 20.71 -11.08 -5.06
C LEU A 3 22.00 -11.12 -5.90
N LEU A 4 21.99 -11.88 -7.01
CA LEU A 4 23.14 -11.93 -7.92
C LEU A 4 23.29 -10.59 -8.67
N LEU A 5 22.18 -9.96 -9.08
CA LEU A 5 22.18 -8.63 -9.69
C LEU A 5 22.61 -7.56 -8.67
N GLU A 6 22.16 -7.65 -7.41
CA GLU A 6 22.64 -6.75 -6.35
C GLU A 6 24.15 -6.87 -6.12
N CYS A 7 24.68 -8.10 -6.10
CA CYS A 7 26.12 -8.32 -6.00
C CYS A 7 26.87 -7.79 -7.23
N ALA A 8 26.27 -7.88 -8.42
CA ALA A 8 26.85 -7.40 -9.66
C ALA A 8 26.89 -5.87 -9.76
N ARG A 9 26.05 -5.13 -9.02
CA ARG A 9 26.04 -3.65 -9.01
C ARG A 9 27.42 -3.05 -8.72
N VAL A 10 28.23 -3.69 -7.87
CA VAL A 10 29.58 -3.21 -7.52
C VAL A 10 30.57 -3.22 -8.70
N ARG A 11 30.24 -3.95 -9.78
CA ARG A 11 31.06 -4.05 -11.00
C ARG A 11 30.71 -3.01 -12.06
N GLY A 12 29.69 -2.19 -11.83
CA GLY A 12 29.25 -1.13 -12.74
C GLY A 12 28.05 -1.52 -13.62
N PRO A 13 27.39 -0.51 -14.23
CA PRO A 13 26.12 -0.67 -14.93
C PRO A 13 26.20 -1.55 -16.19
N GLU A 14 27.33 -1.55 -16.91
CA GLU A 14 27.51 -2.37 -18.11
C GLU A 14 27.52 -3.87 -17.78
N TYR A 15 28.23 -4.25 -16.71
CA TYR A 15 28.30 -5.64 -16.26
C TYR A 15 26.93 -6.13 -15.78
N LEU A 16 26.23 -5.28 -15.02
CA LEU A 16 24.88 -5.57 -14.54
C LEU A 16 23.90 -5.80 -15.70
N THR A 17 23.96 -4.95 -16.73
CA THR A 17 23.12 -5.08 -17.94
C THR A 17 23.42 -6.37 -18.71
N GLN A 18 24.69 -6.74 -18.84
CA GLN A 18 25.08 -8.00 -19.50
C GLN A 18 24.55 -9.23 -18.76
N MET A 19 24.62 -9.23 -17.43
CA MET A 19 24.05 -10.31 -16.62
C MET A 19 22.53 -10.38 -16.77
N TRP A 20 21.86 -9.23 -16.72
CA TRP A 20 20.41 -9.17 -16.88
C TRP A 20 19.95 -9.69 -18.25
N HIS A 21 20.62 -9.30 -19.34
CA HIS A 21 20.29 -9.80 -20.69
C HIS A 21 20.39 -11.32 -20.81
N PHE A 22 21.29 -11.96 -20.06
CA PHE A 22 21.37 -13.43 -20.05
C PHE A 22 20.18 -14.09 -19.34
N MET A 23 19.56 -13.38 -18.40
CA MET A 23 18.54 -13.91 -17.49
C MET A 23 17.11 -13.58 -17.93
N CYS A 24 16.90 -12.40 -18.52
CA CYS A 24 15.59 -11.84 -18.81
C CYS A 24 14.73 -12.78 -19.67
N ASP A 25 15.22 -13.19 -20.84
CA ASP A 25 14.50 -14.06 -21.77
C ASP A 25 14.12 -15.40 -21.14
N ALA A 26 15.05 -15.98 -20.37
CA ALA A 26 14.83 -17.26 -19.73
C ALA A 26 13.76 -17.17 -18.64
N LEU A 27 13.75 -16.07 -17.87
CA LEU A 27 12.74 -15.83 -16.84
C LEU A 27 11.36 -15.59 -17.45
N ILE A 28 11.24 -14.75 -18.49
CA ILE A 28 9.97 -14.49 -19.17
C ILE A 28 9.39 -15.80 -19.72
N LYS A 29 10.22 -16.59 -20.42
CA LYS A 29 9.80 -17.91 -20.94
C LYS A 29 9.36 -18.85 -19.83
N ALA A 30 10.10 -18.90 -18.72
CA ALA A 30 9.76 -19.75 -17.59
C ALA A 30 8.40 -19.40 -16.98
N ILE A 31 8.05 -18.11 -16.86
CA ILE A 31 6.72 -17.68 -16.38
C ILE A 31 5.60 -18.21 -17.31
N GLY A 32 5.86 -18.24 -18.62
CA GLY A 32 4.89 -18.73 -19.60
C GLY A 32 4.74 -20.26 -19.65
N THR A 33 5.70 -21.03 -19.11
CA THR A 33 5.75 -22.49 -19.31
C THR A 33 5.81 -23.34 -18.04
N GLU A 34 6.11 -22.76 -16.87
CA GLU A 34 6.24 -23.52 -15.62
C GLU A 34 4.88 -24.10 -15.18
N PRO A 35 4.76 -25.43 -15.04
CA PRO A 35 3.51 -26.08 -14.64
C PRO A 35 3.23 -26.06 -13.13
N ASP A 36 4.27 -25.95 -12.29
CA ASP A 36 4.11 -25.99 -10.84
C ASP A 36 3.86 -24.60 -10.26
N SER A 37 2.72 -24.40 -9.58
CA SER A 37 2.30 -23.08 -9.08
C SER A 37 3.27 -22.49 -8.06
N ASP A 38 3.86 -23.31 -7.18
CA ASP A 38 4.81 -22.86 -6.18
C ASP A 38 6.10 -22.38 -6.86
N VAL A 39 6.64 -23.18 -7.78
CA VAL A 39 7.85 -22.80 -8.55
C VAL A 39 7.58 -21.58 -9.43
N LEU A 40 6.42 -21.52 -10.09
CA LEU A 40 6.00 -20.38 -10.91
C LEU A 40 5.96 -19.09 -10.07
N SER A 41 5.40 -19.16 -8.86
CA SER A 41 5.29 -18.00 -7.98
C SER A 41 6.66 -17.41 -7.61
N GLU A 42 7.65 -18.27 -7.35
CA GLU A 42 9.03 -17.87 -7.04
C GLU A 42 9.75 -17.28 -8.25
N ILE A 43 9.49 -17.81 -9.46
CA ILE A 43 10.01 -17.26 -10.71
C ILE A 43 9.43 -15.87 -10.95
N MET A 44 8.12 -15.70 -10.80
CA MET A 44 7.43 -14.42 -10.98
C MET A 44 7.91 -13.38 -9.99
N HIS A 45 8.00 -13.73 -8.70
CA HIS A 45 8.54 -12.85 -7.67
C HIS A 45 10.00 -12.48 -7.94
N SER A 46 10.84 -13.46 -8.30
CA SER A 46 12.24 -13.22 -8.67
C SER A 46 12.37 -12.27 -9.86
N PHE A 47 11.49 -12.40 -10.87
CA PHE A 47 11.47 -11.53 -12.03
C PHE A 47 11.09 -10.09 -11.66
N ALA A 48 10.03 -9.91 -10.85
CA ALA A 48 9.63 -8.60 -10.32
C ALA A 48 10.79 -7.92 -9.57
N LYS A 49 11.47 -8.65 -8.67
CA LYS A 49 12.63 -8.12 -7.94
C LYS A 49 13.82 -7.80 -8.84
N CYS A 50 14.03 -8.54 -9.93
CA CYS A 50 15.05 -8.16 -10.91
C CYS A 50 14.69 -6.85 -11.61
N ILE A 51 13.43 -6.62 -11.96
CA ILE A 51 12.99 -5.35 -12.55
C ILE A 51 13.23 -4.19 -11.58
N GLU A 52 12.87 -4.32 -10.31
CA GLU A 52 13.14 -3.29 -9.28
C GLU A 52 14.64 -2.94 -9.17
N VAL A 53 15.52 -3.95 -9.21
CA VAL A 53 16.97 -3.75 -9.14
C VAL A 53 17.51 -3.04 -10.39
N MET A 54 16.96 -3.36 -11.56
CA MET A 54 17.43 -2.87 -12.86
C MET A 54 16.85 -1.51 -13.24
N GLY A 55 15.57 -1.25 -12.96
CA GLY A 55 14.86 -0.01 -13.24
C GLY A 55 14.47 0.20 -14.71
N ASP A 56 14.22 1.46 -15.07
CA ASP A 56 13.83 1.89 -16.43
C ASP A 56 14.85 1.45 -17.49
N GLY A 57 14.37 0.91 -18.61
CA GLY A 57 15.17 0.45 -19.74
C GLY A 57 15.67 -0.99 -19.64
N CYS A 58 15.30 -1.73 -18.57
CA CYS A 58 15.67 -3.14 -18.42
C CYS A 58 14.94 -4.11 -19.37
N LEU A 59 13.78 -3.72 -19.91
CA LEU A 59 12.98 -4.53 -20.83
C LEU A 59 12.95 -3.84 -22.21
N ASN A 60 13.19 -4.62 -23.25
CA ASN A 60 13.05 -4.16 -24.63
C ASN A 60 11.60 -4.41 -25.13
N ASN A 61 11.29 -3.97 -26.35
CA ASN A 61 9.94 -4.09 -26.90
C ASN A 61 9.47 -5.55 -27.07
N GLU A 62 10.37 -6.47 -27.43
CA GLU A 62 10.06 -7.89 -27.59
C GLU A 62 9.72 -8.52 -26.24
N HIS A 63 10.48 -8.18 -25.18
CA HIS A 63 10.20 -8.62 -23.82
C HIS A 63 8.85 -8.10 -23.33
N PHE A 64 8.52 -6.84 -23.63
CA PHE A 64 7.21 -6.28 -23.28
C PHE A 64 6.06 -6.97 -24.03
N GLU A 65 6.23 -7.28 -25.31
CA GLU A 65 5.22 -7.99 -26.10
C GLU A 65 5.00 -9.41 -25.56
N GLU A 66 6.06 -10.17 -25.31
CA GLU A 66 6.00 -11.53 -24.76
C GLU A 66 5.40 -11.53 -23.35
N LEU A 67 5.89 -10.67 -22.45
CA LEU A 67 5.38 -10.56 -21.09
C LEU A 67 3.91 -10.13 -21.06
N GLY A 68 3.51 -9.18 -21.91
CA GLY A 68 2.11 -8.76 -22.03
C GLY A 68 1.19 -9.91 -22.40
N GLY A 69 1.60 -10.72 -23.38
CA GLY A 69 0.88 -11.94 -23.76
C GLY A 69 0.79 -12.97 -22.65
N ILE A 70 1.89 -13.19 -21.92
CA ILE A 70 1.94 -14.15 -20.80
C ILE A 70 1.04 -13.71 -19.64
N LEU A 71 1.16 -12.46 -19.17
CA LEU A 71 0.32 -11.95 -18.08
C LEU A 71 -1.16 -11.95 -18.46
N LYS A 72 -1.47 -11.62 -19.73
CA LYS A 72 -2.83 -11.71 -20.27
C LYS A 72 -3.36 -13.14 -20.18
N ALA A 73 -2.58 -14.13 -20.64
CA ALA A 73 -2.97 -15.53 -20.61
C ALA A 73 -3.18 -16.04 -19.17
N LYS A 74 -2.34 -15.61 -18.21
CA LYS A 74 -2.50 -15.96 -16.79
C LYS A 74 -3.78 -15.39 -16.18
N LEU A 75 -4.13 -14.15 -16.51
CA LEU A 75 -5.41 -13.55 -16.09
C LEU A 75 -6.62 -14.22 -16.76
N GLU A 76 -6.53 -14.61 -18.03
CA GLU A 76 -7.59 -15.37 -18.71
C GLU A 76 -7.77 -16.77 -18.08
N GLU A 77 -6.66 -17.44 -17.72
CA GLU A 77 -6.63 -18.71 -17.01
C GLU A 77 -7.29 -18.59 -15.63
N HIS A 78 -6.96 -17.56 -14.84
CA HIS A 78 -7.58 -17.26 -13.54
C HIS A 78 -9.11 -17.25 -13.61
N PHE A 79 -9.69 -16.49 -14.55
CA PHE A 79 -11.15 -16.42 -14.70
C PHE A 79 -11.76 -17.72 -15.19
N LYS A 80 -11.09 -18.42 -16.10
CA LYS A 80 -11.55 -19.72 -16.60
C LYS A 80 -11.56 -20.77 -15.48
N ASN A 81 -10.55 -20.79 -14.62
CA ASN A 81 -10.44 -21.72 -13.51
C ASN A 81 -11.59 -21.49 -12.50
N GLN A 82 -11.95 -20.23 -12.22
CA GLN A 82 -13.13 -19.92 -11.41
C GLN A 82 -14.43 -20.53 -11.98
N GLU A 83 -14.67 -20.40 -13.29
CA GLU A 83 -15.83 -21.01 -13.96
C GLU A 83 -15.81 -22.53 -13.87
N LEU A 84 -14.63 -23.14 -14.11
CA LEU A 84 -14.45 -24.59 -14.00
C LEU A 84 -14.72 -25.10 -12.59
N ARG A 85 -14.22 -24.42 -11.56
CA ARG A 85 -14.51 -24.76 -10.15
C ARG A 85 -16.00 -24.68 -9.85
N GLN A 86 -16.73 -23.68 -10.37
CA GLN A 86 -18.18 -23.59 -10.19
C GLN A 86 -18.94 -24.74 -10.85
N VAL A 87 -18.50 -25.20 -12.03
CA VAL A 87 -19.10 -26.36 -12.71
C VAL A 87 -18.81 -27.65 -11.95
N LYS A 88 -17.57 -27.85 -11.48
CA LYS A 88 -17.18 -29.04 -10.68
C LYS A 88 -18.02 -29.16 -9.40
N ARG A 89 -18.41 -28.05 -8.76
CA ARG A 89 -19.29 -28.04 -7.57
C ARG A 89 -20.73 -28.48 -7.85
N GLN A 90 -21.12 -28.61 -9.12
CA GLN A 90 -22.46 -29.05 -9.54
C GLN A 90 -22.48 -30.51 -10.02
N ASP A 91 -21.33 -31.18 -10.05
CA ASP A 91 -21.21 -32.55 -10.53
C ASP A 91 -21.79 -33.55 -9.50
N GLU A 92 -22.20 -34.72 -10.00
CA GLU A 92 -22.81 -35.79 -9.19
C GLU A 92 -21.80 -36.41 -8.20
N ASP A 93 -20.50 -36.29 -8.49
CA ASP A 93 -19.38 -36.78 -7.68
C ASP A 93 -18.81 -35.72 -6.71
N TYR A 94 -19.44 -34.54 -6.60
CA TYR A 94 -19.02 -33.51 -5.65
C TYR A 94 -19.16 -33.99 -4.20
N ASP A 95 -18.04 -34.01 -3.49
CA ASP A 95 -17.96 -34.32 -2.06
C ASP A 95 -16.97 -33.39 -1.33
N GLU A 96 -16.74 -33.66 -0.04
CA GLU A 96 -15.85 -32.85 0.81
C GLU A 96 -14.40 -32.87 0.32
N GLN A 97 -13.90 -33.99 -0.22
CA GLN A 97 -12.52 -34.09 -0.72
C GLN A 97 -12.35 -33.31 -2.03
N VAL A 98 -13.39 -33.30 -2.86
CA VAL A 98 -13.43 -32.45 -4.05
C VAL A 98 -13.39 -30.98 -3.62
N GLU A 99 -14.21 -30.54 -2.67
CA GLU A 99 -14.21 -29.14 -2.22
C GLU A 99 -12.86 -28.69 -1.64
N GLU A 100 -12.21 -29.54 -0.82
CA GLU A 100 -10.85 -29.26 -0.33
C GLU A 100 -9.88 -29.03 -1.50
N SER A 101 -9.91 -29.90 -2.51
CA SER A 101 -9.07 -29.76 -3.71
C SER A 101 -9.39 -28.49 -4.51
N LEU A 102 -10.66 -28.09 -4.61
CA LEU A 102 -11.07 -26.87 -5.31
C LEU A 102 -10.66 -25.61 -4.54
N GLN A 103 -10.63 -25.65 -3.21
CA GLN A 103 -10.16 -24.54 -2.41
C GLN A 103 -8.64 -24.41 -2.53
N ASP A 104 -7.89 -25.51 -2.53
CA ASP A 104 -6.44 -25.50 -2.81
C ASP A 104 -6.14 -24.95 -4.22
N GLU A 105 -6.94 -25.32 -5.23
CA GLU A 105 -6.84 -24.74 -6.58
C GLU A 105 -7.10 -23.21 -6.57
N ASP A 106 -8.09 -22.74 -5.80
CA ASP A 106 -8.43 -21.32 -5.67
C ASP A 106 -7.33 -20.52 -4.97
N ASP A 107 -6.80 -21.04 -3.86
CA ASP A 107 -5.74 -20.41 -3.08
C ASP A 107 -4.46 -20.25 -3.94
N ASN A 108 -4.14 -21.26 -4.76
CA ASN A 108 -3.04 -21.21 -5.72
C ASN A 108 -3.26 -20.14 -6.81
N ASP A 109 -4.46 -20.09 -7.43
CA ASP A 109 -4.79 -19.06 -8.42
C ASP A 109 -4.68 -17.64 -7.83
N VAL A 110 -5.20 -17.44 -6.62
CA VAL A 110 -5.09 -16.16 -5.90
C VAL A 110 -3.63 -15.83 -5.62
N TYR A 111 -2.83 -16.81 -5.21
CA TYR A 111 -1.41 -16.59 -4.96
C TYR A 111 -0.66 -16.15 -6.24
N ILE A 112 -0.95 -16.78 -7.39
CA ILE A 112 -0.42 -16.35 -8.69
C ILE A 112 -0.89 -14.93 -9.05
N LEU A 113 -2.14 -14.57 -8.78
CA LEU A 113 -2.65 -13.21 -8.99
C LEU A 113 -1.85 -12.17 -8.20
N THR A 114 -1.44 -12.48 -6.96
CA THR A 114 -0.56 -11.60 -6.17
C THR A 114 0.80 -11.40 -6.86
N LYS A 115 1.33 -12.45 -7.50
CA LYS A 115 2.59 -12.36 -8.26
C LYS A 115 2.45 -11.61 -9.58
N VAL A 116 1.27 -11.65 -10.22
CA VAL A 116 0.94 -10.75 -11.35
C VAL A 116 1.00 -9.29 -10.87
N SER A 117 0.42 -9.00 -9.71
CA SER A 117 0.51 -7.67 -9.08
C SER A 117 1.97 -7.28 -8.80
N ASP A 118 2.80 -8.16 -8.22
CA ASP A 118 4.22 -7.89 -7.96
C ASP A 118 4.99 -7.49 -9.23
N ILE A 119 4.80 -8.22 -10.33
CA ILE A 119 5.44 -7.90 -11.61
C ILE A 119 4.96 -6.54 -12.12
N LEU A 120 3.66 -6.28 -12.09
CA LEU A 120 3.09 -5.00 -12.54
C LEU A 120 3.58 -3.83 -11.67
N HIS A 121 3.62 -3.98 -10.34
CA HIS A 121 4.18 -3.01 -9.41
C HIS A 121 5.62 -2.63 -9.79
N SER A 122 6.48 -3.63 -10.01
CA SER A 122 7.89 -3.39 -10.38
C SER A 122 8.03 -2.64 -11.72
N ILE A 123 7.13 -2.91 -12.67
CA ILE A 123 7.08 -2.22 -13.97
C ILE A 123 6.59 -0.79 -13.80
N PHE A 124 5.50 -0.56 -13.06
CA PHE A 124 4.94 0.77 -12.85
C PHE A 124 5.93 1.67 -12.08
N SER A 125 6.52 1.18 -11.00
CA SER A 125 7.52 1.94 -10.21
C SER A 125 8.76 2.31 -11.04
N SER A 126 9.19 1.44 -11.95
CA SER A 126 10.37 1.65 -12.81
C SER A 126 10.08 2.55 -14.01
N TYR A 127 9.02 2.29 -14.78
CA TYR A 127 8.73 2.95 -16.06
C TYR A 127 7.76 4.11 -15.96
N LYS A 128 6.97 4.18 -14.87
CA LYS A 128 6.00 5.24 -14.59
C LYS A 128 5.00 5.39 -15.74
N GLU A 129 4.57 6.63 -16.00
CA GLU A 129 3.59 6.99 -17.04
C GLU A 129 3.88 6.40 -18.43
N LYS A 130 5.15 6.13 -18.78
CA LYS A 130 5.56 5.63 -20.11
C LYS A 130 4.96 4.28 -20.46
N VAL A 131 4.64 3.46 -19.46
CA VAL A 131 4.21 2.08 -19.65
C VAL A 131 2.70 1.93 -19.78
N LEU A 132 1.93 2.99 -19.52
CA LEU A 132 0.47 2.95 -19.60
C LEU A 132 -0.07 2.50 -20.96
N PRO A 133 0.48 2.91 -22.12
CA PRO A 133 0.02 2.39 -23.41
C PRO A 133 0.22 0.88 -23.57
N TRP A 134 1.28 0.32 -22.99
CA TRP A 134 1.48 -1.14 -22.98
C TRP A 134 0.47 -1.83 -22.06
N PHE A 135 0.15 -1.22 -20.91
CA PHE A 135 -0.80 -1.78 -19.94
C PHE A 135 -2.24 -1.85 -20.48
N GLU A 136 -2.61 -1.04 -21.48
CA GLU A 136 -3.94 -1.05 -22.12
C GLU A 136 -4.37 -2.44 -22.60
N GLN A 137 -3.43 -3.33 -22.95
CA GLN A 137 -3.74 -4.70 -23.36
C GLN A 137 -4.26 -5.61 -22.24
N LEU A 138 -3.90 -5.30 -20.98
CA LEU A 138 -4.30 -6.03 -19.78
C LEU A 138 -5.54 -5.39 -19.13
N LEU A 139 -5.80 -4.12 -19.43
CA LEU A 139 -6.81 -3.30 -18.79
C LEU A 139 -8.21 -3.96 -18.72
N PRO A 140 -8.76 -4.59 -19.77
CA PRO A 140 -10.07 -5.25 -19.67
C PRO A 140 -10.13 -6.36 -18.61
N LEU A 141 -9.03 -7.10 -18.44
CA LEU A 141 -8.93 -8.19 -17.48
C LEU A 141 -8.76 -7.66 -16.05
N ILE A 142 -7.95 -6.61 -15.86
CA ILE A 142 -7.81 -5.95 -14.55
C ILE A 142 -9.12 -5.30 -14.12
N VAL A 143 -9.87 -4.68 -15.03
CA VAL A 143 -11.21 -4.14 -14.75
C VAL A 143 -12.20 -5.23 -14.38
N ASN A 144 -12.08 -6.41 -14.98
CA ASN A 144 -12.93 -7.54 -14.65
C ASN A 144 -12.71 -8.04 -13.21
N LEU A 145 -11.51 -7.91 -12.64
CA LEU A 145 -11.21 -8.25 -11.24
C LEU A 145 -12.00 -7.39 -10.25
N ILE A 146 -12.16 -6.09 -10.53
CA ILE A 146 -12.86 -5.15 -9.65
C ILE A 146 -14.38 -5.12 -9.87
N CYS A 147 -14.95 -6.06 -10.63
CA CYS A 147 -16.38 -6.14 -10.82
C CYS A 147 -17.10 -6.62 -9.53
N PRO A 148 -18.26 -6.06 -9.14
CA PRO A 148 -18.87 -6.31 -7.83
C PRO A 148 -19.21 -7.78 -7.51
N HIS A 149 -19.48 -8.59 -8.54
CA HIS A 149 -19.79 -10.02 -8.42
C HIS A 149 -18.56 -10.93 -8.26
N ARG A 150 -17.34 -10.40 -8.39
CA ARG A 150 -16.11 -11.19 -8.24
C ARG A 150 -15.85 -11.51 -6.78
N PRO A 151 -15.13 -12.59 -6.45
CA PRO A 151 -14.73 -12.88 -5.08
C PRO A 151 -13.86 -11.75 -4.51
N TRP A 152 -13.79 -11.63 -3.19
CA TRP A 152 -13.08 -10.52 -2.56
C TRP A 152 -11.58 -10.45 -2.88
N PRO A 153 -10.82 -11.56 -3.07
CA PRO A 153 -9.41 -11.48 -3.45
C PRO A 153 -9.22 -10.84 -4.83
N ASP A 154 -10.09 -11.13 -5.79
CA ASP A 154 -10.06 -10.47 -7.10
C ASP A 154 -10.23 -8.96 -6.95
N ARG A 155 -11.24 -8.52 -6.18
CA ARG A 155 -11.49 -7.09 -5.98
C ARG A 155 -10.31 -6.41 -5.28
N GLN A 156 -9.71 -7.07 -4.29
CA GLN A 156 -8.52 -6.57 -3.59
C GLN A 156 -7.36 -6.38 -4.58
N TRP A 157 -6.94 -7.44 -5.27
CA TRP A 157 -5.74 -7.38 -6.12
C TRP A 157 -5.96 -6.52 -7.38
N GLY A 158 -7.19 -6.47 -7.90
CA GLY A 158 -7.55 -5.52 -8.94
C GLY A 158 -7.41 -4.06 -8.48
N LEU A 159 -7.79 -3.76 -7.23
CA LEU A 159 -7.57 -2.44 -6.64
C LEU A 159 -6.08 -2.16 -6.43
N CYS A 160 -5.31 -3.09 -5.87
CA CYS A 160 -3.87 -2.92 -5.67
C CYS A 160 -3.13 -2.57 -6.98
N ILE A 161 -3.48 -3.22 -8.09
CA ILE A 161 -2.91 -2.90 -9.41
C ILE A 161 -3.28 -1.48 -9.85
N PHE A 162 -4.51 -1.02 -9.58
CA PHE A 162 -4.88 0.37 -9.85
C PHE A 162 -4.25 1.37 -8.89
N ASP A 163 -3.96 0.97 -7.66
CA ASP A 163 -3.23 1.79 -6.69
C ASP A 163 -1.82 2.10 -7.23
N ASP A 164 -1.12 1.10 -7.77
CA ASP A 164 0.19 1.29 -8.42
C ASP A 164 0.12 2.21 -9.66
N VAL A 165 -0.96 2.10 -10.43
CA VAL A 165 -1.21 3.01 -11.56
C VAL A 165 -1.37 4.44 -11.07
N ILE A 166 -2.06 4.67 -9.96
CA ILE A 166 -2.21 6.00 -9.37
C ILE A 166 -0.88 6.48 -8.79
N GLU A 167 -0.20 5.66 -8.00
CA GLU A 167 1.00 6.08 -7.28
C GLU A 167 2.18 6.37 -8.20
N HIS A 168 2.42 5.49 -9.18
CA HIS A 168 3.62 5.55 -10.01
C HIS A 168 3.39 6.16 -11.39
N CYS A 169 2.15 6.20 -11.87
CA CYS A 169 1.82 6.64 -13.23
C CYS A 169 0.91 7.89 -13.26
N SER A 170 0.78 8.62 -12.16
CA SER A 170 0.12 9.93 -12.15
C SER A 170 1.05 11.05 -12.63
N PRO A 171 0.50 12.10 -13.28
CA PRO A 171 -0.92 12.42 -13.43
C PRO A 171 -1.64 11.71 -14.61
N ALA A 172 -0.91 10.98 -15.46
CA ALA A 172 -1.50 10.30 -16.62
C ALA A 172 -2.53 9.21 -16.24
N SER A 173 -2.45 8.66 -15.02
CA SER A 173 -3.44 7.73 -14.44
C SER A 173 -4.88 8.20 -14.60
N PHE A 174 -5.15 9.51 -14.56
CA PHE A 174 -6.51 10.06 -14.65
C PHE A 174 -7.18 9.79 -16.00
N LYS A 175 -6.41 9.57 -17.08
CA LYS A 175 -6.95 9.10 -18.37
C LYS A 175 -7.74 7.80 -18.22
N TYR A 176 -7.36 6.97 -17.25
CA TYR A 176 -7.96 5.66 -16.97
C TYR A 176 -8.91 5.69 -15.76
N ALA A 177 -9.22 6.86 -15.19
CA ALA A 177 -10.07 6.97 -14.01
C ALA A 177 -11.48 6.40 -14.23
N GLU A 178 -11.98 6.37 -15.47
CA GLU A 178 -13.27 5.76 -15.80
C GLU A 178 -13.36 4.27 -15.43
N TYR A 179 -12.21 3.59 -15.35
CA TYR A 179 -12.12 2.16 -15.06
C TYR A 179 -12.16 1.86 -13.56
N PHE A 180 -11.54 2.67 -12.72
CA PHE A 180 -11.29 2.31 -11.32
C PHE A 180 -11.81 3.32 -10.28
N LEU A 181 -11.94 4.61 -10.63
CA LEU A 181 -12.13 5.65 -9.62
C LEU A 181 -13.45 5.52 -8.87
N ARG A 182 -14.56 5.27 -9.60
CA ARG A 182 -15.87 5.10 -8.97
C ARG A 182 -15.95 3.81 -8.15
N PRO A 183 -15.52 2.64 -8.65
CA PRO A 183 -15.41 1.43 -7.85
C PRO A 183 -14.56 1.62 -6.59
N MET A 184 -13.38 2.24 -6.68
CA MET A 184 -12.49 2.48 -5.53
C MET A 184 -13.17 3.32 -4.43
N LEU A 185 -13.87 4.40 -4.79
CA LEU A 185 -14.67 5.18 -3.85
C LEU A 185 -15.79 4.36 -3.18
N GLN A 186 -16.37 3.39 -3.89
CA GLN A 186 -17.40 2.51 -3.33
C GLN A 186 -16.79 1.44 -2.41
N TYR A 187 -15.66 0.86 -2.81
CA TYR A 187 -15.02 -0.26 -2.13
C TYR A 187 -14.32 0.10 -0.81
N VAL A 188 -14.11 1.38 -0.52
CA VAL A 188 -13.69 1.81 0.83
C VAL A 188 -14.70 1.38 1.92
N CYS A 189 -15.96 1.14 1.55
CA CYS A 189 -17.01 0.62 2.43
C CYS A 189 -17.35 -0.87 2.18
N ASP A 190 -16.48 -1.65 1.51
CA ASP A 190 -16.70 -3.08 1.26
C ASP A 190 -16.79 -3.89 2.57
N SER A 191 -17.42 -5.05 2.51
CA SER A 191 -17.48 -6.01 3.62
C SER A 191 -16.13 -6.62 3.98
N SER A 192 -15.25 -6.87 2.99
CA SER A 192 -13.92 -7.44 3.21
C SER A 192 -12.94 -6.35 3.68
N PRO A 193 -12.22 -6.56 4.80
CA PRO A 193 -11.20 -5.62 5.27
C PRO A 193 -10.08 -5.43 4.24
N GLU A 194 -9.69 -6.48 3.52
CA GLU A 194 -8.63 -6.44 2.51
C GLU A 194 -9.02 -5.54 1.33
N VAL A 195 -10.28 -5.63 0.87
CA VAL A 195 -10.80 -4.74 -0.18
C VAL A 195 -10.88 -3.30 0.31
N ARG A 196 -11.30 -3.07 1.57
CA ARG A 196 -11.30 -1.73 2.17
C ARG A 196 -9.90 -1.14 2.27
N GLN A 197 -8.91 -1.96 2.64
CA GLN A 197 -7.52 -1.55 2.77
C GLN A 197 -6.97 -1.07 1.42
N ALA A 198 -7.10 -1.87 0.36
CA ALA A 198 -6.67 -1.49 -0.99
C ALA A 198 -7.38 -0.19 -1.45
N ALA A 199 -8.72 -0.13 -1.31
CA ALA A 199 -9.46 1.07 -1.67
C ALA A 199 -9.01 2.32 -0.88
N ALA A 200 -8.76 2.20 0.42
CA ALA A 200 -8.27 3.30 1.24
C ALA A 200 -6.87 3.75 0.84
N TYR A 201 -5.97 2.81 0.57
CA TYR A 201 -4.62 3.08 0.07
C TYR A 201 -4.68 3.88 -1.23
N GLY A 202 -5.44 3.41 -2.22
CA GLY A 202 -5.70 4.08 -3.49
C GLY A 202 -6.16 5.53 -3.35
N LEU A 203 -7.12 5.78 -2.45
CA LEU A 203 -7.61 7.14 -2.16
C LEU A 203 -6.54 8.02 -1.49
N GLY A 204 -5.66 7.43 -0.69
CA GLY A 204 -4.51 8.10 -0.10
C GLY A 204 -3.47 8.51 -1.15
N VAL A 205 -3.01 7.58 -1.98
CA VAL A 205 -2.04 7.84 -3.06
C VAL A 205 -2.63 8.74 -4.15
N MET A 206 -3.94 8.70 -4.37
CA MET A 206 -4.66 9.66 -5.21
C MET A 206 -4.48 11.09 -4.72
N ALA A 207 -4.60 11.34 -3.41
CA ALA A 207 -4.38 12.66 -2.85
C ALA A 207 -2.91 13.09 -2.94
N GLN A 208 -1.97 12.17 -2.73
CA GLN A 208 -0.53 12.44 -2.70
C GLN A 208 0.08 12.65 -4.10
N TYR A 209 -0.24 11.77 -5.05
CA TYR A 209 0.43 11.70 -6.35
C TYR A 209 -0.49 12.01 -7.55
N GLY A 210 -1.82 11.87 -7.39
CA GLY A 210 -2.79 11.92 -8.49
C GLY A 210 -2.84 13.22 -9.30
N GLY A 211 -2.50 14.36 -8.69
CA GLY A 211 -2.63 15.69 -9.30
C GLY A 211 -4.03 16.30 -9.17
N ASP A 212 -4.25 17.45 -9.82
CA ASP A 212 -5.42 18.30 -9.57
C ASP A 212 -6.75 17.73 -10.10
N ASN A 213 -6.72 16.86 -11.10
CA ASN A 213 -7.93 16.24 -11.66
C ASN A 213 -8.71 15.41 -10.62
N TYR A 214 -8.02 14.89 -9.60
CA TYR A 214 -8.65 14.10 -8.54
C TYR A 214 -9.24 14.94 -7.39
N ARG A 215 -9.06 16.26 -7.35
CA ARG A 215 -9.54 17.15 -6.26
C ARG A 215 -11.00 16.95 -5.87
N PRO A 216 -11.98 16.87 -6.81
CA PRO A 216 -13.37 16.65 -6.43
C PRO A 216 -13.59 15.33 -5.69
N PHE A 217 -12.82 14.30 -6.05
CA PHE A 217 -12.92 12.97 -5.48
C PHE A 217 -12.21 12.84 -4.14
N CYS A 218 -11.14 13.62 -3.89
CA CYS A 218 -10.59 13.78 -2.53
C CYS A 218 -11.63 14.37 -1.57
N THR A 219 -12.47 15.30 -2.05
CA THR A 219 -13.58 15.87 -1.25
C THR A 219 -14.66 14.81 -0.96
N GLU A 220 -15.01 13.99 -1.96
CA GLU A 220 -16.00 12.91 -1.81
C GLU A 220 -15.50 11.77 -0.90
N ALA A 221 -14.21 11.43 -0.97
CA ALA A 221 -13.60 10.31 -0.26
C ALA A 221 -13.60 10.49 1.26
N LEU A 222 -13.36 11.72 1.73
CA LEU A 222 -13.18 12.02 3.15
C LEU A 222 -14.30 11.46 4.06
N PRO A 223 -15.60 11.78 3.85
CA PRO A 223 -16.67 11.26 4.70
C PRO A 223 -16.82 9.73 4.63
N LEU A 224 -16.40 9.09 3.54
CA LEU A 224 -16.43 7.64 3.41
C LEU A 224 -15.33 6.98 4.26
N LEU A 225 -14.10 7.52 4.20
CA LEU A 225 -12.98 7.08 5.04
C LEU A 225 -13.31 7.26 6.53
N VAL A 226 -13.81 8.44 6.92
CA VAL A 226 -14.18 8.72 8.32
C VAL A 226 -15.24 7.76 8.85
N ARG A 227 -16.20 7.35 8.01
CA ARG A 227 -17.22 6.37 8.39
C ARG A 227 -16.63 5.02 8.77
N VAL A 228 -15.63 4.55 8.02
CA VAL A 228 -14.95 3.27 8.31
C VAL A 228 -14.17 3.38 9.62
N ILE A 229 -13.42 4.48 9.80
CA ILE A 229 -12.62 4.72 11.00
C ILE A 229 -13.48 4.73 12.26
N GLN A 230 -14.68 5.32 12.19
CA GLN A 230 -15.61 5.47 13.31
C GLN A 230 -16.55 4.27 13.52
N SER A 231 -16.42 3.19 12.73
CA SER A 231 -17.25 1.99 12.90
C SER A 231 -16.91 1.25 14.21
N VAL A 232 -17.90 0.55 14.78
CA VAL A 232 -17.84 0.00 16.15
C VAL A 232 -16.75 -1.08 16.35
N ASP A 233 -16.24 -1.67 15.28
CA ASP A 233 -15.21 -2.72 15.30
C ASP A 233 -13.98 -2.36 14.44
N SER A 234 -13.76 -1.06 14.19
CA SER A 234 -12.72 -0.59 13.27
C SER A 234 -11.30 -1.00 13.69
N LYS A 235 -11.06 -1.18 14.99
CA LYS A 235 -9.76 -1.55 15.56
C LYS A 235 -9.66 -3.02 16.02
N THR A 236 -10.53 -3.93 15.55
CA THR A 236 -10.31 -5.37 15.79
C THR A 236 -9.13 -5.87 14.95
N LYS A 237 -8.59 -7.03 15.32
CA LYS A 237 -7.44 -7.64 14.63
C LYS A 237 -7.69 -7.81 13.12
N GLU A 238 -8.92 -8.09 12.73
CA GLU A 238 -9.32 -8.31 11.34
C GLU A 238 -9.42 -7.00 10.55
N ASN A 239 -9.78 -5.88 11.22
CA ASN A 239 -10.11 -4.61 10.56
C ASN A 239 -9.01 -3.54 10.69
N VAL A 240 -8.07 -3.72 11.62
CA VAL A 240 -7.12 -2.68 12.01
C VAL A 240 -6.29 -2.17 10.82
N ASN A 241 -5.73 -3.04 9.96
CA ASN A 241 -4.94 -2.60 8.80
C ASN A 241 -5.75 -1.75 7.81
N ALA A 242 -7.02 -2.11 7.56
CA ALA A 242 -7.92 -1.32 6.72
C ALA A 242 -8.23 0.05 7.35
N THR A 243 -8.44 0.08 8.65
CA THR A 243 -8.71 1.31 9.40
C THR A 243 -7.48 2.21 9.47
N GLU A 244 -6.30 1.66 9.68
CA GLU A 244 -5.02 2.39 9.66
C GLU A 244 -4.78 3.02 8.29
N ASN A 245 -4.99 2.27 7.21
CA ASN A 245 -4.93 2.81 5.85
C ASN A 245 -5.96 3.93 5.62
N CYS A 246 -7.18 3.81 6.19
CA CYS A 246 -8.15 4.91 6.13
C CYS A 246 -7.66 6.16 6.89
N ILE A 247 -7.10 6.00 8.09
CA ILE A 247 -6.56 7.12 8.90
C ILE A 247 -5.42 7.81 8.14
N SER A 248 -4.53 7.03 7.52
CA SER A 248 -3.45 7.58 6.73
C SER A 248 -3.94 8.25 5.45
N ALA A 249 -4.91 7.69 4.74
CA ALA A 249 -5.54 8.32 3.58
C ALA A 249 -6.17 9.68 3.93
N VAL A 250 -6.84 9.80 5.09
CA VAL A 250 -7.32 11.10 5.60
C VAL A 250 -6.14 12.06 5.86
N GLY A 251 -5.05 11.58 6.44
CA GLY A 251 -3.80 12.35 6.62
C GLY A 251 -3.22 12.86 5.29
N LYS A 252 -3.12 11.99 4.28
CA LYS A 252 -2.66 12.31 2.92
C LYS A 252 -3.58 13.36 2.26
N ILE A 253 -4.91 13.25 2.40
CA ILE A 253 -5.85 14.27 1.92
C ILE A 253 -5.60 15.62 2.58
N MET A 254 -5.50 15.68 3.92
CA MET A 254 -5.24 16.93 4.64
C MET A 254 -3.89 17.56 4.24
N LYS A 255 -2.85 16.74 4.09
CA LYS A 255 -1.49 17.20 3.76
C LYS A 255 -1.36 17.69 2.31
N PHE A 256 -1.85 16.90 1.35
CA PHE A 256 -1.56 17.11 -0.07
C PHE A 256 -2.70 17.76 -0.85
N LYS A 257 -3.90 17.82 -0.27
CA LYS A 257 -5.10 18.44 -0.85
C LYS A 257 -5.87 19.26 0.20
N PRO A 258 -5.20 20.19 0.94
CA PRO A 258 -5.84 20.96 2.00
C PRO A 258 -7.03 21.80 1.50
N ASP A 259 -7.05 22.23 0.23
CA ASP A 259 -8.18 22.98 -0.34
C ASP A 259 -9.44 22.12 -0.56
N CYS A 260 -9.35 20.80 -0.44
CA CYS A 260 -10.46 19.87 -0.62
C CYS A 260 -11.15 19.49 0.69
N VAL A 261 -10.62 19.96 1.84
CA VAL A 261 -11.11 19.58 3.17
C VAL A 261 -10.94 20.75 4.14
N ASN A 262 -11.85 20.86 5.12
CA ASN A 262 -11.62 21.73 6.25
C ASN A 262 -10.63 21.08 7.22
N VAL A 263 -9.32 21.28 7.00
CA VAL A 263 -8.25 20.67 7.82
C VAL A 263 -8.42 21.00 9.30
N GLU A 264 -8.84 22.24 9.62
CA GLU A 264 -9.01 22.67 11.02
C GLU A 264 -10.07 21.86 11.77
N GLU A 265 -11.13 21.44 11.09
CA GLU A 265 -12.22 20.64 11.65
C GLU A 265 -11.84 19.15 11.77
N VAL A 266 -11.10 18.62 10.80
CA VAL A 266 -10.74 17.20 10.77
C VAL A 266 -9.55 16.88 11.68
N LEU A 267 -8.62 17.81 11.84
CA LEU A 267 -7.35 17.56 12.51
C LEU A 267 -7.47 17.08 13.97
N PRO A 268 -8.37 17.62 14.83
CA PRO A 268 -8.57 17.08 16.18
C PRO A 268 -9.03 15.62 16.19
N HIS A 269 -9.87 15.24 15.22
CA HIS A 269 -10.34 13.87 15.07
C HIS A 269 -9.22 12.95 14.59
N TRP A 270 -8.46 13.38 13.58
CA TRP A 270 -7.32 12.62 13.08
C TRP A 270 -6.28 12.36 14.16
N LEU A 271 -5.94 13.38 14.97
CA LEU A 271 -5.02 13.22 16.10
C LEU A 271 -5.52 12.19 17.13
N SER A 272 -6.84 12.04 17.29
CA SER A 272 -7.43 11.06 18.21
C SER A 272 -7.34 9.61 17.71
N TRP A 273 -7.17 9.40 16.41
CA TRP A 273 -7.09 8.06 15.81
C TRP A 273 -5.69 7.45 15.89
N LEU A 274 -4.66 8.30 16.04
CA LEU A 274 -3.25 7.93 16.18
C LEU A 274 -2.91 7.28 17.54
N PRO A 275 -1.82 6.49 17.61
CA PRO A 275 -0.91 6.13 16.50
C PRO A 275 -1.45 5.00 15.61
N LEU A 276 -0.75 4.78 14.50
CA LEU A 276 -0.79 3.54 13.72
C LEU A 276 0.38 2.67 14.16
N HIS A 277 0.19 1.35 14.17
CA HIS A 277 1.24 0.41 14.55
C HIS A 277 1.22 -0.92 13.82
N GLU A 278 0.13 -1.30 13.15
CA GLU A 278 0.07 -2.56 12.39
C GLU A 278 0.69 -2.37 10.99
N ASP A 279 0.28 -1.32 10.28
CA ASP A 279 0.85 -0.93 9.00
C ASP A 279 2.03 0.03 9.20
N LYS A 280 3.24 -0.51 9.08
CA LYS A 280 4.49 0.23 9.35
C LYS A 280 4.74 1.33 8.33
N GLU A 281 4.36 1.13 7.07
CA GLU A 281 4.56 2.13 6.03
C GLU A 281 3.64 3.33 6.29
N GLU A 282 2.37 3.07 6.60
CA GLU A 282 1.40 4.13 6.91
C GLU A 282 1.65 4.78 8.29
N ALA A 283 2.22 4.05 9.24
CA ALA A 283 2.72 4.65 10.48
C ALA A 283 3.81 5.70 10.18
N VAL A 284 4.82 5.38 9.37
CA VAL A 284 5.86 6.34 8.98
C VAL A 284 5.26 7.57 8.28
N GLN A 285 4.27 7.40 7.41
CA GLN A 285 3.59 8.52 6.74
C GLN A 285 2.85 9.43 7.73
N THR A 286 2.05 8.85 8.63
CA THR A 286 1.26 9.59 9.62
C THR A 286 2.14 10.30 10.65
N PHE A 287 3.21 9.66 11.13
CA PHE A 287 4.19 10.30 12.00
C PHE A 287 4.97 11.41 11.29
N SER A 288 5.32 11.22 10.02
CA SER A 288 5.96 12.28 9.22
C SER A 288 5.07 13.51 9.08
N TYR A 289 3.75 13.32 8.87
CA TYR A 289 2.80 14.44 8.82
C TYR A 289 2.57 15.08 10.19
N LEU A 290 2.51 14.28 11.27
CA LEU A 290 2.43 14.80 12.64
C LEU A 290 3.63 15.71 12.95
N CYS A 291 4.85 15.32 12.54
CA CYS A 291 6.04 16.17 12.65
C CYS A 291 5.87 17.47 11.87
N ASP A 292 5.37 17.44 10.63
CA ASP A 292 5.13 18.66 9.83
C ASP A 292 4.19 19.64 10.57
N LEU A 293 3.14 19.13 11.20
CA LEU A 293 2.18 19.91 11.97
C LEU A 293 2.78 20.52 13.25
N ILE A 294 3.64 19.77 13.95
CA ILE A 294 4.29 20.25 15.18
C ILE A 294 5.38 21.27 14.86
N GLU A 295 6.22 21.00 13.86
CA GLU A 295 7.31 21.88 13.42
C GLU A 295 6.78 23.21 12.86
N SER A 296 5.58 23.20 12.27
CA SER A 296 4.87 24.42 11.85
C SER A 296 4.18 25.18 13.00
N ASN A 297 4.29 24.70 14.24
CA ASN A 297 3.60 25.24 15.42
C ASN A 297 2.08 25.34 15.19
N HIS A 298 1.47 24.33 14.55
CA HIS A 298 0.07 24.39 14.19
C HIS A 298 -0.83 24.48 15.45
N PRO A 299 -1.63 25.55 15.62
CA PRO A 299 -2.31 25.83 16.89
C PRO A 299 -3.31 24.74 17.30
N ILE A 300 -3.90 24.06 16.32
CA ILE A 300 -4.87 22.98 16.56
C ILE A 300 -4.18 21.67 16.97
N VAL A 301 -2.99 21.37 16.43
CA VAL A 301 -2.29 20.11 16.79
C VAL A 301 -1.77 20.19 18.23
N LEU A 302 -1.16 21.32 18.59
CA LEU A 302 -0.66 21.57 19.95
C LEU A 302 -1.78 21.86 20.95
N GLY A 303 -2.90 22.42 20.46
CA GLY A 303 -4.00 22.88 21.29
C GLY A 303 -3.69 24.21 21.99
N PRO A 304 -4.70 24.94 22.49
CA PRO A 304 -4.50 26.16 23.26
C PRO A 304 -3.58 25.91 24.45
N ASN A 305 -2.52 26.70 24.59
CA ASN A 305 -1.51 26.51 25.64
C ASN A 305 -0.88 25.09 25.67
N ASN A 306 -0.73 24.45 24.50
CA ASN A 306 -0.09 23.14 24.36
C ASN A 306 -0.82 21.97 25.06
N THR A 307 -2.13 22.08 25.28
CA THR A 307 -2.92 21.05 25.99
C THR A 307 -2.90 19.66 25.35
N ASN A 308 -2.56 19.54 24.07
CA ASN A 308 -2.48 18.26 23.38
C ASN A 308 -1.08 17.61 23.46
N LEU A 309 -0.06 18.32 23.95
CA LEU A 309 1.30 17.75 24.04
C LEU A 309 1.38 16.46 24.87
N PRO A 310 0.69 16.31 26.02
CA PRO A 310 0.69 15.04 26.75
C PRO A 310 0.16 13.88 25.89
N LYS A 311 -0.90 14.10 25.11
CA LYS A 311 -1.45 13.09 24.19
C LYS A 311 -0.48 12.79 23.04
N ILE A 312 0.18 13.81 22.49
CA ILE A 312 1.23 13.63 21.47
C ILE A 312 2.37 12.75 22.03
N PHE A 313 2.78 12.98 23.27
CA PHE A 313 3.79 12.14 23.94
C PHE A 313 3.33 10.68 24.06
N SER A 314 2.07 10.43 24.40
CA SER A 314 1.52 9.05 24.40
C SER A 314 1.54 8.43 23.00
N ILE A 315 1.19 9.20 21.96
CA ILE A 315 1.20 8.73 20.56
C ILE A 315 2.62 8.33 20.14
N ILE A 316 3.63 9.14 20.47
CA ILE A 316 5.04 8.85 20.16
C ILE A 316 5.52 7.62 20.93
N ALA A 317 5.20 7.54 22.22
CA ALA A 317 5.62 6.41 23.06
C ALA A 317 5.03 5.08 22.57
N GLU A 318 3.75 5.06 22.20
CA GLU A 318 3.08 3.89 21.64
C GLU A 318 3.67 3.45 20.29
N GLY A 319 4.06 4.42 19.44
CA GLY A 319 4.74 4.14 18.17
C GLY A 319 6.07 3.40 18.38
N GLU A 320 6.87 3.84 19.35
CA GLU A 320 8.11 3.16 19.69
C GLU A 320 7.91 1.81 20.38
N MET A 321 6.93 1.68 21.29
CA MET A 321 6.66 0.40 21.95
C MET A 321 6.26 -0.72 20.97
N HIS A 322 5.59 -0.36 19.88
CA HIS A 322 5.15 -1.32 18.87
C HIS A 322 6.11 -1.41 17.67
N GLU A 323 7.28 -0.76 17.72
CA GLU A 323 8.22 -0.70 16.60
C GLU A 323 7.52 -0.22 15.31
N ALA A 324 6.60 0.75 15.44
CA ALA A 324 5.89 1.34 14.32
C ALA A 324 6.82 2.16 13.42
N ILE A 325 7.95 2.63 13.98
CA ILE A 325 8.99 3.39 13.31
C ILE A 325 10.33 2.73 13.59
N LYS A 326 11.18 2.59 12.57
CA LYS A 326 12.55 2.11 12.75
C LYS A 326 13.49 3.29 13.01
N HIS A 327 14.59 3.06 13.72
CA HIS A 327 15.58 4.12 13.98
C HIS A 327 16.23 4.70 12.72
N GLU A 328 16.21 3.96 11.60
CA GLU A 328 16.68 4.43 10.30
C GLU A 328 15.70 5.37 9.59
N ASP A 329 14.43 5.38 10.00
CA ASP A 329 13.42 6.23 9.40
C ASP A 329 13.70 7.71 9.71
N PRO A 330 13.64 8.62 8.72
CA PRO A 330 13.87 10.04 8.95
C PRO A 330 12.91 10.65 9.99
N CYS A 331 11.70 10.10 10.14
CA CYS A 331 10.72 10.60 11.11
C CYS A 331 11.12 10.31 12.56
N ALA A 332 11.86 9.24 12.87
CA ALA A 332 12.33 8.94 14.23
C ALA A 332 13.16 10.11 14.80
N LYS A 333 14.08 10.65 13.99
CA LYS A 333 14.89 11.83 14.36
C LYS A 333 14.05 13.07 14.58
N ARG A 334 13.02 13.27 13.75
CA ARG A 334 12.11 14.43 13.87
C ARG A 334 11.29 14.33 15.15
N LEU A 335 10.75 13.15 15.47
CA LEU A 335 10.01 12.91 16.71
C LEU A 335 10.90 13.11 17.95
N ALA A 336 12.12 12.57 17.94
CA ALA A 336 13.08 12.78 19.03
C ALA A 336 13.39 14.28 19.22
N ASN A 337 13.54 15.04 18.12
CA ASN A 337 13.77 16.48 18.19
C ASN A 337 12.57 17.25 18.76
N VAL A 338 11.35 16.86 18.41
CA VAL A 338 10.12 17.40 19.03
C VAL A 338 10.12 17.17 20.54
N VAL A 339 10.44 15.95 20.98
CA VAL A 339 10.51 15.61 22.40
C VAL A 339 11.63 16.39 23.12
N ARG A 340 12.83 16.50 22.53
CA ARG A 340 13.96 17.30 23.04
C ARG A 340 13.61 18.78 23.18
N GLN A 341 12.83 19.32 22.25
CA GLN A 341 12.41 20.72 22.32
C GLN A 341 11.54 20.97 23.55
N VAL A 342 10.63 20.05 23.88
CA VAL A 342 9.78 20.14 25.08
C VAL A 342 10.60 19.99 26.37
N GLN A 343 11.69 19.20 26.37
CA GLN A 343 12.60 19.09 27.53
C GLN A 343 13.18 20.43 28.00
N THR A 344 13.33 21.40 27.09
CA THR A 344 13.82 22.74 27.44
C THR A 344 12.84 23.51 28.34
N SER A 345 11.56 23.13 28.36
CA SER A 345 10.50 23.73 29.16
C SER A 345 10.17 22.83 30.36
N GLY A 346 10.90 23.00 31.47
CA GLY A 346 10.85 22.08 32.61
C GLY A 346 9.44 21.75 33.14
N GLY A 347 8.56 22.75 33.27
CA GLY A 347 7.18 22.52 33.74
C GLY A 347 6.35 21.67 32.76
N LEU A 348 6.43 21.99 31.47
CA LEU A 348 5.72 21.29 30.39
C LEU A 348 6.24 19.87 30.19
N TRP A 349 7.57 19.69 30.29
CA TRP A 349 8.20 18.37 30.28
C TRP A 349 7.70 17.48 31.43
N THR A 350 7.70 18.01 32.66
CA THR A 350 7.20 17.27 33.83
C THR A 350 5.72 16.90 33.66
N GLU A 351 4.91 17.81 33.13
CA GLU A 351 3.51 17.54 32.83
C GLU A 351 3.34 16.40 31.81
N CYS A 352 4.00 16.48 30.65
CA CYS A 352 3.90 15.43 29.62
C CYS A 352 4.35 14.06 30.14
N ILE A 353 5.51 13.99 30.82
CA ILE A 353 6.06 12.73 31.34
C ILE A 353 5.19 12.15 32.46
N ALA A 354 4.59 12.98 33.32
CA ALA A 354 3.73 12.51 34.41
C ALA A 354 2.44 11.82 33.92
N HIS A 355 2.00 12.09 32.69
CA HIS A 355 0.85 11.43 32.06
C HIS A 355 1.18 10.08 31.43
N LEU A 356 2.46 9.72 31.32
CA LEU A 356 2.91 8.47 30.72
C LEU A 356 3.06 7.36 31.77
N SER A 357 2.74 6.13 31.38
CA SER A 357 3.09 4.94 32.17
C SER A 357 4.61 4.75 32.24
N PRO A 358 5.15 3.96 33.19
CA PRO A 358 6.58 3.67 33.24
C PRO A 358 7.13 3.04 31.93
N GLU A 359 6.32 2.22 31.25
CA GLU A 359 6.67 1.61 29.97
C GLU A 359 6.76 2.65 28.86
N HIS A 360 5.77 3.55 28.77
CA HIS A 360 5.80 4.68 27.83
C HIS A 360 6.97 5.64 28.10
N GLN A 361 7.31 5.88 29.37
CA GLN A 361 8.48 6.69 29.72
C GLN A 361 9.79 6.05 29.25
N ALA A 362 9.91 4.73 29.36
CA ALA A 362 11.07 3.99 28.86
C ALA A 362 11.16 4.07 27.33
N ALA A 363 10.05 3.93 26.61
CA ALA A 363 10.00 4.07 25.16
C ALA A 363 10.45 5.47 24.69
N ILE A 364 10.01 6.53 25.37
CA ILE A 364 10.47 7.90 25.08
C ILE A 364 11.99 8.05 25.31
N GLN A 365 12.53 7.43 26.37
CA GLN A 365 13.97 7.45 26.62
C GLN A 365 14.75 6.69 25.55
N GLU A 366 14.24 5.54 25.09
CA GLU A 366 14.83 4.74 24.03
C GLU A 366 14.88 5.52 22.71
N LEU A 367 13.78 6.17 22.32
CA LEU A 367 13.75 7.06 21.15
C LEU A 367 14.81 8.16 21.25
N LEU A 368 14.90 8.83 22.41
CA LEU A 368 15.85 9.92 22.63
C LEU A 368 17.31 9.47 22.58
N ASN A 369 17.59 8.20 22.89
CA ASN A 369 18.94 7.64 22.89
C ASN A 369 19.35 7.10 21.50
N SER A 370 18.39 6.70 20.68
CA SER A 370 18.61 6.04 19.40
C SER A 370 18.61 6.99 18.19
N ALA A 371 17.93 8.13 18.27
CA ALA A 371 17.65 9.01 17.13
C ALA A 371 18.42 10.35 17.08
#